data_AF-R9KZC7-F1
#
_entry.id   AF-R9KZC7-F1
#
_cell.length_a   1.000
_cell.length_b   1.000
_cell.length_c   1.000
_cell.angle_alpha   90.00
_cell.angle_beta   90.00
_cell.angle_gamma   90.00
#
_symmetry.space_group_name_H-M   'P 1'
#
loop_
_entity.id
_entity.type
_entity.pdbx_description
1 polymer ?
#
loop_
_entity_poly.entity_id
_entity_poly.type
_entity_poly.pdbx_seq_one_letter_code
_entity_poly.pdbx_strand_id
1 'polypeptide(L)'
;MYYKINMVTEEDGWIVIDTDDRDAEPVKALCASIAEELGKEMFQLYEGDAQFMIKGDPYKLVFQYDHMFGTVVILDNLADKDAVTALLERHFEKLKDKKI
;
A
#
# COMPACT_ATOMS: atom_id res chain seq x y z
N MET A 1 5.03 7.27 11.45
CA MET A 1 5.27 7.57 10.02
C MET A 1 3.98 8.15 9.43
N TYR A 2 4.07 9.25 8.68
CA TYR A 2 2.93 9.89 8.03
C TYR A 2 2.49 9.10 6.80
N TYR A 3 1.18 8.92 6.67
CA TYR A 3 0.52 8.38 5.50
C TYR A 3 -0.76 9.16 5.25
N LYS A 4 -1.01 9.54 4.00
CA LYS A 4 -2.27 10.18 3.61
C LYS A 4 -2.59 9.83 2.16
N ILE A 5 -3.85 9.50 1.86
CA ILE A 5 -4.30 9.37 0.47
C ILE A 5 -4.25 10.75 -0.18
N ASN A 6 -3.43 10.87 -1.22
CA ASN A 6 -3.29 12.09 -2.02
C ASN A 6 -4.31 12.09 -3.17
N MET A 7 -4.37 10.98 -3.91
CA MET A 7 -5.21 10.84 -5.09
C MET A 7 -5.66 9.39 -5.27
N VAL A 8 -6.86 9.21 -5.83
CA VAL A 8 -7.32 7.92 -6.36
C VAL A 8 -7.68 8.11 -7.83
N THR A 9 -7.03 7.39 -8.74
CA THR A 9 -7.35 7.44 -10.17
C THR A 9 -8.53 6.52 -10.47
N GLU A 10 -9.58 7.06 -11.08
CA GLU A 10 -10.79 6.29 -11.39
C GLU A 10 -10.62 5.39 -12.63
N GLU A 11 -9.65 5.68 -13.50
CA GLU A 11 -9.41 4.92 -14.73
C GLU A 11 -8.44 3.74 -14.50
N ASP A 12 -7.37 3.97 -13.74
CA ASP A 12 -6.28 2.99 -13.56
C ASP A 12 -6.30 2.28 -12.20
N GLY A 13 -7.13 2.73 -11.26
CA GLY A 13 -7.24 2.13 -9.92
C GLY A 13 -6.03 2.36 -9.03
N TRP A 14 -5.30 3.45 -9.25
CA TRP A 14 -4.13 3.80 -8.43
C TRP A 14 -4.57 4.65 -7.25
N ILE A 15 -4.17 4.25 -6.06
CA ILE A 15 -4.28 5.02 -4.84
C ILE A 15 -2.88 5.54 -4.51
N VAL A 16 -2.65 6.83 -4.74
CA VAL A 16 -1.38 7.51 -4.45
C VAL A 16 -1.40 7.97 -3.00
N ILE A 17 -0.34 7.65 -2.27
CA ILE A 17 -0.20 7.89 -0.84
C ILE A 17 1.00 8.82 -0.62
N ASP A 18 0.76 9.95 0.04
CA ASP A 18 1.82 10.81 0.55
C ASP A 18 2.41 10.19 1.82
N THR A 19 3.74 10.12 1.87
CA THR A 19 4.53 9.58 2.99
C THR A 19 5.63 10.55 3.41
N ASP A 20 6.14 10.42 4.65
CA ASP A 20 7.26 11.24 5.14
C ASP A 20 8.55 11.02 4.34
N ASP A 21 8.73 9.82 3.78
CA ASP A 21 9.92 9.40 3.05
C ASP A 21 9.63 9.12 1.57
N ARG A 22 10.65 9.33 0.73
CA ARG A 22 10.66 9.01 -0.70
C ARG A 22 11.57 7.83 -1.00
N ASP A 23 11.25 6.70 -0.40
CA ASP A 23 11.88 5.41 -0.71
C ASP A 23 10.86 4.25 -0.58
N ALA A 24 11.35 3.03 -0.68
CA ALA A 24 10.52 1.83 -0.65
C ALA A 24 10.02 1.44 0.75
N GLU A 25 10.56 2.04 1.82
CA GLU A 25 10.29 1.61 3.18
C GLU A 25 8.84 1.90 3.62
N PRO A 26 8.23 3.06 3.31
CA PRO A 26 6.82 3.30 3.61
C PRO A 26 5.88 2.30 2.94
N VAL A 27 6.14 1.93 1.68
CA VAL A 27 5.36 0.92 0.93
C VAL A 27 5.47 -0.43 1.61
N LYS A 28 6.70 -0.84 1.95
CA LYS A 28 6.98 -2.12 2.59
C LYS A 28 6.35 -2.21 3.98
N ALA A 29 6.45 -1.15 4.79
CA ALA A 29 5.86 -1.10 6.13
C ALA A 29 4.32 -1.17 6.08
N LEU A 30 3.71 -0.50 5.10
CA LEU A 30 2.26 -0.57 4.88
C LEU A 30 1.82 -1.98 4.48
N CYS A 31 2.47 -2.57 3.47
CA CYS A 31 2.16 -3.91 3.01
C CYS A 31 2.36 -4.96 4.12
N ALA A 32 3.46 -4.87 4.88
CA ALA A 32 3.75 -5.74 6.01
C ALA A 32 2.68 -5.61 7.11
N SER A 33 2.21 -4.40 7.42
CA SER A 33 1.16 -4.21 8.41
C SER A 33 -0.16 -4.88 8.03
N ILE A 34 -0.53 -4.84 6.75
CA ILE A 34 -1.75 -5.47 6.25
C ILE A 34 -1.58 -7.00 6.21
N ALA A 35 -0.42 -7.49 5.76
CA ALA A 35 -0.08 -8.92 5.79
C ALA A 35 -0.17 -9.51 7.20
N GLU A 36 0.34 -8.79 8.21
CA GLU A 36 0.26 -9.16 9.62
C GLU A 36 -1.19 -9.29 10.10
N GLU A 37 -2.06 -8.32 9.78
CA GLU A 37 -3.49 -8.38 10.14
C GLU A 37 -4.20 -9.57 9.49
N LEU A 38 -3.84 -9.90 8.24
CA LEU A 38 -4.43 -11.00 7.50
C LEU A 38 -3.86 -12.38 7.88
N GLY A 39 -2.78 -12.44 8.66
CA GLY A 39 -2.04 -13.67 8.92
C GLY A 39 -1.46 -14.30 7.65
N LYS A 40 -1.06 -13.47 6.68
CA LYS A 40 -0.58 -13.88 5.35
C LYS A 40 0.86 -13.44 5.13
N GLU A 41 1.52 -14.09 4.19
CA GLU A 41 2.88 -13.75 3.81
C GLU A 41 2.90 -12.65 2.74
N MET A 42 3.73 -11.63 2.96
CA MET A 42 4.11 -10.67 1.93
C MET A 42 5.23 -11.24 1.07
N PHE A 43 5.21 -10.96 -0.23
CA PHE A 43 6.28 -11.31 -1.16
C PHE A 43 6.55 -10.16 -2.13
N GLN A 44 7.76 -10.12 -2.66
CA GLN A 44 8.19 -9.18 -3.68
C GLN A 44 8.14 -9.87 -5.04
N LEU A 45 7.59 -9.22 -6.07
CA LEU A 45 7.43 -9.82 -7.39
C LEU A 45 8.76 -9.99 -8.13
N TYR A 46 9.61 -8.97 -8.08
CA TYR A 46 10.91 -8.95 -8.74
C TYR A 46 11.98 -8.39 -7.79
N GLU A 47 13.11 -9.10 -7.71
CA GLU A 47 14.26 -8.69 -6.91
C GLU A 47 14.85 -7.41 -7.52
N GLY A 48 14.65 -6.27 -6.85
CA GLY A 48 15.09 -4.94 -7.31
C GLY A 48 13.95 -3.95 -7.54
N ASP A 49 12.71 -4.42 -7.73
CA ASP A 49 11.54 -3.56 -7.82
C ASP A 49 10.92 -3.38 -6.44
N ALA A 50 10.62 -2.14 -6.06
CA ALA A 50 9.93 -1.85 -4.81
C ALA A 50 8.42 -2.13 -4.92
N GLN A 51 8.07 -3.36 -5.33
CA GLN A 51 6.72 -3.83 -5.58
C GLN A 51 6.43 -5.10 -4.76
N PHE A 52 5.41 -5.03 -3.92
CA PHE A 52 5.05 -6.04 -2.94
C PHE A 52 3.59 -6.45 -3.08
N MET A 53 3.31 -7.71 -2.77
CA MET A 53 1.98 -8.29 -2.75
C MET A 53 1.80 -9.16 -1.51
N ILE A 54 0.54 -9.45 -1.17
CA ILE A 54 0.20 -10.32 -0.03
C ILE A 54 -0.46 -11.58 -0.58
N LYS A 55 0.08 -12.74 -0.23
CA LYS A 55 -0.38 -14.04 -0.76
C LYS A 55 -1.80 -14.35 -0.31
N GLY A 56 -2.72 -14.40 -1.27
CA GLY A 56 -4.13 -14.68 -1.03
C GLY A 56 -4.93 -13.49 -0.49
N ASP A 57 -4.41 -12.27 -0.60
CA ASP A 57 -5.17 -11.04 -0.37
C ASP A 57 -6.48 -11.04 -1.18
N PRO A 58 -7.66 -10.85 -0.53
CA PRO A 58 -8.94 -10.82 -1.23
C PRO A 58 -9.03 -9.75 -2.32
N TYR A 59 -8.29 -8.65 -2.19
CA TYR A 59 -8.32 -7.52 -3.11
C TYR A 59 -7.21 -7.57 -4.17
N LYS A 60 -6.29 -8.55 -4.06
CA LYS A 60 -5.11 -8.72 -4.93
C LYS A 60 -4.30 -7.43 -5.13
N LEU A 61 -4.15 -6.66 -4.06
CA LEU A 61 -3.47 -5.37 -4.09
C LEU A 61 -2.00 -5.52 -4.45
N VAL A 62 -1.53 -4.54 -5.20
CA VAL A 62 -0.12 -4.33 -5.48
C VAL A 62 0.32 -3.07 -4.75
N PHE A 63 1.34 -3.20 -3.90
CA PHE A 63 1.95 -2.08 -3.17
C PHE A 63 3.26 -1.74 -3.86
N GLN A 64 3.40 -0.53 -4.39
CA GLN A 64 4.54 -0.14 -5.21
C GLN A 64 5.11 1.20 -4.78
N TYR A 65 6.44 1.34 -4.79
CA TYR A 65 7.09 2.64 -4.82
C TYR A 65 7.38 3.04 -6.27
N ASP A 66 6.90 4.21 -6.66
CA ASP A 66 7.12 4.84 -7.94
C ASP A 66 7.93 6.14 -7.76
N HIS A 67 8.93 6.38 -8.61
CA HIS A 67 9.81 7.54 -8.46
C HIS A 67 9.12 8.89 -8.75
N MET A 68 8.02 8.91 -9.52
CA MET A 68 7.25 10.11 -9.83
C MET A 68 6.15 10.35 -8.80
N PHE A 69 5.47 9.29 -8.38
CA PHE A 69 4.27 9.37 -7.52
C PHE A 69 4.50 9.00 -6.05
N GLY A 70 5.62 8.38 -5.71
CA GLY A 70 5.92 7.92 -4.36
C GLY A 70 5.26 6.58 -4.04
N THR A 71 4.61 6.49 -2.87
CA THR A 71 3.92 5.27 -2.43
C THR A 71 2.60 5.12 -3.18
N VAL A 72 2.39 3.99 -3.86
CA VAL A 72 1.17 3.70 -4.63
C VAL A 72 0.61 2.34 -4.24
N VAL A 73 -0.71 2.25 -4.15
CA VAL A 73 -1.46 0.99 -4.05
C VAL A 73 -2.35 0.85 -5.26
N ILE A 74 -2.21 -0.25 -6.00
CA ILE A 74 -2.92 -0.50 -7.24
C ILE A 74 -4.00 -1.55 -6.98
N LEU A 75 -5.24 -1.21 -7.35
CA LEU A 75 -6.42 -2.07 -7.25
C LEU A 75 -6.47 -3.07 -8.42
N ASP A 76 -6.84 -4.33 -8.14
CA ASP A 76 -7.22 -5.31 -9.18
C ASP A 76 -8.63 -5.00 -9.73
N ASN A 77 -9.50 -4.43 -8.88
CA ASN A 77 -10.89 -4.11 -9.20
C ASN A 77 -11.31 -2.78 -8.57
N LEU A 78 -11.77 -1.85 -9.42
CA LEU A 78 -12.22 -0.52 -9.01
C LEU A 78 -13.43 -0.55 -8.07
N ALA A 79 -14.26 -1.59 -8.12
CA ALA A 79 -15.41 -1.73 -7.22
C ALA A 79 -14.98 -1.85 -5.74
N ASP A 80 -13.75 -2.27 -5.47
CA ASP A 80 -13.22 -2.43 -4.12
C ASP A 80 -12.61 -1.13 -3.56
N LYS A 81 -12.60 -0.04 -4.33
CA LYS A 81 -12.00 1.26 -3.97
C LYS A 81 -12.31 1.69 -2.55
N ASP A 82 -13.59 1.81 -2.21
CA ASP A 82 -14.01 2.36 -0.92
C ASP A 82 -13.60 1.45 0.24
N ALA A 83 -13.68 0.12 0.04
CA ALA A 83 -13.26 -0.86 1.04
C ALA A 83 -11.75 -0.83 1.27
N VAL A 84 -10.97 -0.71 0.18
CA VAL A 84 -9.51 -0.63 0.24
C VAL A 84 -9.06 0.70 0.83
N THR A 85 -9.68 1.82 0.48
CA THR A 85 -9.43 3.13 1.10
C THR A 85 -9.62 3.07 2.61
N ALA A 86 -10.74 2.52 3.09
CA ALA A 86 -11.00 2.38 4.51
C ALA A 86 -9.99 1.44 5.21
N LEU A 87 -9.55 0.39 4.52
CA LEU A 87 -8.48 -0.49 5.00
C LEU A 87 -7.16 0.28 5.13
N LEU A 88 -6.76 1.05 4.12
CA LEU A 88 -5.53 1.84 4.13
C LEU A 88 -5.53 2.87 5.26
N GLU A 89 -6.60 3.66 5.39
CA GLU A 89 -6.74 4.66 6.46
C GLU A 89 -6.63 4.03 7.86
N ARG A 90 -7.25 2.86 8.07
CA ARG A 90 -7.10 2.10 9.34
C ARG A 90 -5.63 1.76 9.60
N HIS A 91 -4.89 1.35 8.58
CA HIS A 91 -3.48 1.01 8.73
C HIS A 91 -2.57 2.23 8.89
N PHE A 92 -2.91 3.37 8.29
CA PHE A 92 -2.20 4.64 8.51
C PHE A 92 -2.24 5.01 10.00
N GLU A 93 -3.41 4.89 10.62
CA GLU A 93 -3.59 5.12 12.05
C GLU A 93 -2.78 4.15 12.93
N LYS A 94 -2.55 2.92 12.50
CA LYS A 94 -1.68 1.96 13.21
C LYS A 94 -0.19 2.31 13.08
N LEU A 95 0.19 2.89 11.94
CA LEU A 95 1.59 3.17 11.61
C LEU A 95 2.04 4.57 12.04
N LYS A 96 1.12 5.46 12.40
CA LYS A 96 1.45 6.82 12.87
C LYS A 96 2.42 6.81 14.06
N ASP A 97 2.25 5.87 15.00
CA ASP A 97 3.00 5.78 16.25
C ASP A 97 4.20 4.81 16.18
N LYS A 98 4.35 4.05 15.09
CA LYS A 98 5.56 3.26 14.87
C LYS A 98 6.70 4.20 14.46
N LYS A 99 7.69 4.35 15.34
CA LYS A 99 9.03 4.79 14.95
C LYS A 99 9.71 3.58 14.30
N ILE A 100 9.92 3.66 12.99
CA ILE A 100 10.78 2.73 12.25
C ILE A 100 12.23 3.20 12.45
#